data_AF-A0A843T4B5-F1
#
_entry.id   AF-A0A843T4B5-F1
#
_cell.length_a   1.000
_cell.length_b   1.000
_cell.length_c   1.000
_cell.angle_alpha   90.00
_cell.angle_beta   90.00
_cell.angle_gamma   90.00
#
_symmetry.space_group_name_H-M   'P 1'
#
loop_
_entity.id
_entity.type
_entity.pdbx_description
1 polymer ?
#
loop_
_entity_poly.entity_id
_entity_poly.type
_entity_poly.pdbx_seq_one_letter_code
_entity_poly.pdbx_strand_id
1 'polypeptide(L)'
;MRKALIFPTLLILLTFLLAPAGAGPMFTTTVTQVSDTSAFVGCTADDVDGQTGTNFLHSEVEPWIDVNPVDNDNIVGIWQQDRWSNGGARGLVAGVSFNGGTSWQEVVIPGISDCSGGIYDRATDPWVSFSPDGTLHQLALSFNDVAPPFEEGPGGDFDHALLASKSTDGGLTWSSPVEVIRDLDANVFNDKQTITADPHDSNFVYGVWDRLIFPPSERASIIAGFRTAAFRGPAWFARTTDGGDTWEPARLIYDPGQNSQTIGNQIAVLPDGDLVNLFTLIKFTRGAIRTGEFFTAALLRSEDRGVTWGPRARSGKIEPIRISPMRTIGVTDPDTGEPHRVGDIIPDIAVDMSSGNLYAVWQDARFNNMQADAIAFSQSTDGGFTWSAPVKVNATPTDIPIENQQAWTASVHVADDGNVGVTYYDFRNNTPGGGTDTDHWLVHCHANCTNPLNWSENHADGPFDSRRAPVAGGFFLGDYVGLDNVGNTFTPFFTQTTATDPANEYYAEVSP
;
A
#
# COMPACT_ATOMS: atom_id res chain seq x y z
N MET A 1 -8.56 -12.17 82.27
CA MET A 1 -7.57 -11.28 81.61
C MET A 1 -6.89 -12.07 80.49
N ARG A 2 -7.40 -11.98 79.26
CA ARG A 2 -6.79 -12.59 78.06
C ARG A 2 -5.95 -11.50 77.37
N LYS A 3 -4.66 -11.75 77.17
CA LYS A 3 -3.74 -10.84 76.48
C LYS A 3 -3.91 -11.00 74.97
N ALA A 4 -4.24 -9.91 74.27
CA ALA A 4 -4.27 -9.84 72.82
C ALA A 4 -2.84 -9.58 72.30
N LEU A 5 -2.38 -10.41 71.35
CA LEU A 5 -1.18 -10.14 70.56
C LEU A 5 -1.59 -9.37 69.31
N ILE A 6 -0.99 -8.20 69.11
CA ILE A 6 -1.06 -7.41 67.88
C ILE A 6 0.15 -7.81 67.04
N PHE A 7 -0.08 -8.35 65.84
CA PHE A 7 0.96 -8.55 64.84
C PHE A 7 1.03 -7.30 63.94
N PRO A 8 2.22 -6.76 63.64
CA PRO A 8 2.35 -5.67 62.68
C PRO A 8 2.27 -6.24 61.27
N THR A 9 1.38 -5.69 60.45
CA THR A 9 1.28 -5.98 59.02
C THR A 9 2.45 -5.30 58.30
N LEU A 10 3.40 -6.09 57.79
CA LEU A 10 4.50 -5.61 56.97
C LEU A 10 3.97 -5.38 55.55
N LEU A 11 3.86 -4.12 55.13
CA LEU A 11 3.50 -3.75 53.76
C LEU A 11 4.75 -3.96 52.88
N ILE A 12 4.77 -5.03 52.10
CA ILE A 12 5.82 -5.28 51.10
C ILE A 12 5.47 -4.45 49.86
N LEU A 13 6.19 -3.34 49.65
CA LEU A 13 6.20 -2.65 48.37
C LEU A 13 6.94 -3.56 47.36
N LEU A 14 6.21 -4.23 46.47
CA LEU A 14 6.81 -4.81 45.27
C LEU A 14 7.17 -3.67 44.32
N THR A 15 8.44 -3.26 44.33
CA THR A 15 9.00 -2.51 43.21
C THR A 15 9.16 -3.48 42.04
N PHE A 16 8.26 -3.41 41.05
CA PHE A 16 8.51 -3.98 39.74
C PHE A 16 9.68 -3.21 39.13
N LEU A 17 10.87 -3.80 39.16
CA LEU A 17 11.95 -3.41 38.27
C LEU A 17 11.49 -3.82 36.86
N LEU A 18 10.94 -2.88 36.11
CA LEU A 18 10.86 -3.01 34.65
C LEU A 18 12.31 -3.18 34.17
N ALA A 19 12.66 -4.40 33.79
CA ALA A 19 13.85 -4.59 32.98
C ALA A 19 13.64 -3.75 31.70
N PRO A 20 14.62 -2.96 31.26
CA PRO A 20 14.53 -2.36 29.94
C PRO A 20 14.37 -3.52 28.96
N ALA A 21 13.28 -3.51 28.17
CA ALA A 21 13.18 -4.35 27.00
C ALA A 21 14.39 -4.01 26.12
N GLY A 22 15.39 -4.88 26.11
CA GLY A 22 16.54 -4.73 25.25
C GLY A 22 16.10 -5.06 23.84
N ALA A 23 16.30 -4.12 22.92
CA ALA A 23 16.19 -4.36 21.48
C ALA A 23 17.15 -5.50 21.11
N GLY A 24 16.60 -6.68 20.81
CA GLY A 24 17.37 -7.75 20.20
C GLY A 24 17.70 -7.36 18.76
N PRO A 25 18.87 -7.75 18.22
CA PRO A 25 19.07 -7.68 16.78
C PRO A 25 18.05 -8.59 16.10
N MET A 26 17.41 -8.12 15.02
CA MET A 26 16.64 -9.01 14.17
C MET A 26 17.55 -9.61 13.08
N PHE A 27 17.08 -10.65 12.40
CA PHE A 27 17.79 -11.29 11.30
C PHE A 27 16.81 -11.80 10.25
N THR A 28 17.19 -11.71 8.98
CA THR A 28 16.48 -12.38 7.90
C THR A 28 16.75 -13.87 7.98
N THR A 29 15.71 -14.66 8.20
CA THR A 29 15.80 -16.12 8.37
C THR A 29 15.52 -16.89 7.09
N THR A 30 14.61 -16.38 6.27
CA THR A 30 14.11 -17.04 5.06
C THR A 30 13.80 -15.99 4.00
N VAL A 31 14.13 -16.29 2.73
CA VAL A 31 13.57 -15.60 1.56
C VAL A 31 13.09 -16.65 0.57
N THR A 32 11.83 -16.53 0.15
CA THR A 32 11.13 -17.49 -0.71
C THR A 32 10.54 -16.75 -1.90
N GLN A 33 10.88 -17.18 -3.12
CA GLN A 33 10.17 -16.71 -4.30
C GLN A 33 8.75 -17.31 -4.30
N VAL A 34 7.75 -16.45 -4.48
CA VAL A 34 6.33 -16.80 -4.40
C VAL A 34 5.70 -16.95 -5.77
N SER A 35 6.02 -16.03 -6.70
CA SER A 35 5.55 -16.12 -8.08
C SER A 35 6.51 -16.91 -8.98
N ASP A 36 5.97 -17.48 -10.04
CA ASP A 36 6.69 -18.15 -11.11
C ASP A 36 6.07 -17.71 -12.46
N THR A 37 6.37 -18.47 -13.50
CA THR A 37 5.84 -18.36 -14.86
C THR A 37 4.34 -18.04 -14.84
N SER A 38 3.99 -16.85 -15.33
CA SER A 38 2.62 -16.36 -15.53
C SER A 38 1.55 -17.44 -15.75
N ALA A 39 0.52 -17.41 -14.89
CA ALA A 39 -0.68 -18.23 -15.02
C ALA A 39 -1.46 -17.96 -16.34
N PHE A 40 -1.16 -16.88 -17.06
CA PHE A 40 -1.87 -16.46 -18.27
C PHE A 40 -1.15 -16.80 -19.58
N VAL A 41 -0.02 -17.51 -19.56
CA VAL A 41 0.73 -17.88 -20.80
C VAL A 41 -0.15 -18.60 -21.84
N GLY A 42 -1.10 -19.41 -21.40
CA GLY A 42 -2.02 -20.14 -22.29
C GLY A 42 -3.28 -19.36 -22.70
N CYS A 43 -3.52 -18.19 -22.10
CA CYS A 43 -4.70 -17.39 -22.38
C CYS A 43 -4.49 -16.53 -23.64
N THR A 44 -5.54 -16.48 -24.48
CA THR A 44 -5.61 -15.65 -25.69
C THR A 44 -6.89 -14.80 -25.75
N ALA A 45 -7.69 -14.83 -24.68
CA ALA A 45 -8.99 -14.16 -24.63
C ALA A 45 -8.88 -12.63 -24.64
N ASP A 46 -7.77 -12.12 -24.12
CA ASP A 46 -7.46 -10.69 -23.95
C ASP A 46 -6.75 -10.07 -25.15
N ASP A 47 -6.52 -10.80 -26.25
CA ASP A 47 -5.90 -10.29 -27.49
C ASP A 47 -4.69 -9.36 -27.26
N VAL A 48 -3.64 -9.88 -26.60
CA VAL A 48 -2.43 -9.12 -26.25
C VAL A 48 -1.84 -8.34 -27.44
N ASP A 49 -1.87 -8.90 -28.66
CA ASP A 49 -1.34 -8.21 -29.85
C ASP A 49 -2.23 -7.05 -30.34
N GLY A 50 -3.50 -7.03 -29.94
CA GLY A 50 -4.50 -6.03 -30.31
C GLY A 50 -4.55 -4.80 -29.40
N GLN A 51 -4.06 -4.92 -28.17
CA GLN A 51 -4.10 -3.82 -27.19
C GLN A 51 -2.93 -2.83 -27.34
N THR A 52 -3.11 -1.62 -26.81
CA THR A 52 -2.09 -0.57 -26.81
C THR A 52 -1.06 -0.74 -25.69
N GLY A 53 0.15 -0.24 -25.94
CA GLY A 53 1.27 -0.37 -25.02
C GLY A 53 2.07 -1.64 -25.25
N THR A 54 3.02 -1.90 -24.36
CA THR A 54 3.84 -3.12 -24.36
C THR A 54 3.46 -3.94 -23.15
N ASN A 55 3.07 -5.20 -23.35
CA ASN A 55 2.93 -6.15 -22.27
C ASN A 55 4.30 -6.74 -21.89
N PHE A 56 4.63 -6.72 -20.61
CA PHE A 56 5.80 -7.38 -20.05
C PHE A 56 5.36 -8.73 -19.48
N LEU A 57 5.42 -9.79 -20.30
CA LEU A 57 5.09 -11.14 -19.85
C LEU A 57 6.05 -11.61 -18.74
N HIS A 58 5.54 -12.41 -17.80
CA HIS A 58 6.26 -12.90 -16.62
C HIS A 58 6.73 -11.75 -15.73
N SER A 59 5.87 -10.74 -15.58
CA SER A 59 6.14 -9.66 -14.65
C SER A 59 5.09 -9.59 -13.58
N GLU A 60 5.54 -9.77 -12.36
CA GLU A 60 4.75 -9.61 -11.14
C GLU A 60 5.19 -8.32 -10.44
N VAL A 61 4.27 -7.40 -10.23
CA VAL A 61 4.54 -6.08 -9.65
C VAL A 61 3.38 -5.59 -8.77
N GLU A 62 3.64 -4.57 -7.95
CA GLU A 62 2.69 -3.99 -6.99
C GLU A 62 2.10 -5.03 -6.02
N PRO A 63 2.94 -5.78 -5.28
CA PRO A 63 2.48 -6.80 -4.35
C PRO A 63 1.85 -6.20 -3.09
N TRP A 64 0.85 -6.89 -2.56
CA TRP A 64 0.30 -6.69 -1.21
C TRP A 64 0.18 -8.02 -0.48
N ILE A 65 0.20 -8.03 0.85
CA ILE A 65 0.12 -9.23 1.68
C ILE A 65 -0.78 -9.01 2.90
N ASP A 66 -1.44 -10.06 3.36
CA ASP A 66 -2.08 -10.11 4.67
C ASP A 66 -1.95 -11.52 5.29
N VAL A 67 -1.92 -11.58 6.62
CA VAL A 67 -1.79 -12.79 7.44
C VAL A 67 -3.13 -13.09 8.11
N ASN A 68 -3.55 -14.35 8.06
CA ASN A 68 -4.84 -14.74 8.60
C ASN A 68 -4.81 -14.70 10.16
N PRO A 69 -5.66 -13.87 10.81
CA PRO A 69 -5.63 -13.67 12.26
C PRO A 69 -6.16 -14.88 13.04
N VAL A 70 -6.80 -15.86 12.40
CA VAL A 70 -7.25 -17.10 13.05
C VAL A 70 -6.33 -18.29 12.79
N ASP A 71 -5.40 -18.16 11.84
CA ASP A 71 -4.42 -19.18 11.47
C ASP A 71 -3.18 -18.56 10.86
N ASN A 72 -2.17 -18.26 11.68
CA ASN A 72 -0.95 -17.57 11.24
C ASN A 72 -0.10 -18.39 10.24
N ASP A 73 -0.41 -19.67 10.00
CA ASP A 73 0.23 -20.44 8.92
C ASP A 73 -0.37 -20.09 7.54
N ASN A 74 -1.58 -19.52 7.52
CA ASN A 74 -2.26 -19.03 6.33
C ASN A 74 -1.89 -17.57 6.04
N ILE A 75 -1.13 -17.39 4.96
CA ILE A 75 -0.65 -16.08 4.50
C ILE A 75 -1.01 -15.95 3.03
N VAL A 76 -1.51 -14.79 2.62
CA VAL A 76 -1.89 -14.54 1.22
C VAL A 76 -1.26 -13.26 0.72
N GLY A 77 -0.42 -13.39 -0.31
CA GLY A 77 0.07 -12.28 -1.12
C GLY A 77 -0.75 -12.16 -2.41
N ILE A 78 -0.82 -10.97 -3.00
CA ILE A 78 -1.51 -10.69 -4.26
C ILE A 78 -0.70 -9.69 -5.09
N TRP A 79 -0.69 -9.83 -6.42
CA TRP A 79 0.08 -8.96 -7.34
C TRP A 79 -0.60 -8.80 -8.71
N GLN A 80 -0.10 -7.85 -9.50
CA GLN A 80 -0.43 -7.72 -10.92
C GLN A 80 0.40 -8.69 -11.76
N GLN A 81 -0.25 -9.51 -12.57
CA GLN A 81 0.42 -10.47 -13.44
C GLN A 81 0.47 -9.97 -14.89
N ASP A 82 1.67 -9.92 -15.45
CA ASP A 82 1.98 -9.49 -16.82
C ASP A 82 1.60 -8.01 -17.04
N ARG A 83 2.37 -7.10 -16.44
CA ARG A 83 2.13 -5.65 -16.46
C ARG A 83 2.22 -5.06 -17.86
N TRP A 84 1.35 -4.11 -18.17
CA TRP A 84 1.43 -3.27 -19.37
C TRP A 84 2.19 -1.96 -19.12
N SER A 85 2.90 -1.45 -20.12
CA SER A 85 3.65 -0.18 -20.03
C SER A 85 2.77 1.06 -19.79
N ASN A 86 1.46 0.96 -20.00
CA ASN A 86 0.51 2.08 -20.00
C ASN A 86 -0.68 1.90 -19.03
N GLY A 87 -0.69 0.88 -18.17
CA GLY A 87 -1.75 0.70 -17.16
C GLY A 87 -2.28 -0.73 -17.10
N GLY A 88 -2.52 -1.25 -15.88
CA GLY A 88 -2.99 -2.59 -15.59
C GLY A 88 -2.11 -3.76 -16.04
N ALA A 89 -2.62 -4.95 -15.80
CA ALA A 89 -2.02 -6.26 -16.05
C ALA A 89 -3.08 -7.19 -16.67
N ARG A 90 -2.66 -8.35 -17.17
CA ARG A 90 -3.59 -9.35 -17.77
C ARG A 90 -4.56 -9.93 -16.74
N GLY A 91 -4.21 -9.86 -15.46
CA GLY A 91 -5.07 -10.20 -14.34
C GLY A 91 -4.34 -10.03 -13.02
N LEU A 92 -4.99 -10.44 -11.94
CA LEU A 92 -4.39 -10.50 -10.60
C LEU A 92 -4.26 -11.95 -10.16
N VAL A 93 -3.14 -12.26 -9.51
CA VAL A 93 -2.84 -13.59 -8.98
C VAL A 93 -2.54 -13.45 -7.50
N ALA A 94 -3.05 -14.38 -6.71
CA ALA A 94 -2.72 -14.52 -5.30
C ALA A 94 -1.78 -15.71 -5.09
N GLY A 95 -0.79 -15.54 -4.22
CA GLY A 95 0.03 -16.61 -3.67
C GLY A 95 -0.53 -16.98 -2.31
N VAL A 96 -0.84 -18.26 -2.11
CA VAL A 96 -1.45 -18.77 -0.87
C VAL A 96 -0.51 -19.73 -0.16
N SER A 97 -0.20 -19.46 1.10
CA SER A 97 0.52 -20.37 2.00
C SER A 97 -0.44 -20.92 3.05
N PHE A 98 -0.16 -22.15 3.52
CA PHE A 98 -0.74 -22.77 4.72
C PHE A 98 0.35 -23.37 5.64
N ASN A 99 1.58 -22.89 5.51
CA ASN A 99 2.74 -23.35 6.28
C ASN A 99 3.72 -22.22 6.59
N GLY A 100 3.19 -21.04 6.91
CA GLY A 100 3.97 -19.89 7.36
C GLY A 100 4.91 -19.32 6.29
N GLY A 101 4.57 -19.45 5.01
CA GLY A 101 5.34 -18.90 3.89
C GLY A 101 6.48 -19.79 3.40
N THR A 102 6.55 -21.05 3.86
CA THR A 102 7.55 -22.03 3.40
C THR A 102 7.30 -22.48 1.96
N SER A 103 6.03 -22.58 1.54
CA SER A 103 5.65 -22.88 0.15
C SER A 103 4.32 -22.22 -0.21
N TRP A 104 4.18 -21.87 -1.48
CA TRP A 104 3.06 -21.09 -1.97
C TRP A 104 2.35 -21.80 -3.13
N GLN A 105 1.04 -21.61 -3.20
CA GLN A 105 0.21 -21.99 -4.33
C GLN A 105 -0.33 -20.74 -5.00
N GLU A 106 -0.09 -20.58 -6.30
CA GLU A 106 -0.71 -19.52 -7.09
C GLU A 106 -2.19 -19.81 -7.39
N VAL A 107 -3.00 -18.77 -7.27
CA VAL A 107 -4.45 -18.77 -7.50
C VAL A 107 -4.81 -17.52 -8.29
N VAL A 108 -5.30 -17.69 -9.51
CA VAL A 108 -5.87 -16.60 -10.32
C VAL A 108 -7.13 -16.08 -9.63
N ILE A 109 -7.24 -14.75 -9.45
CA ILE A 109 -8.48 -14.12 -8.98
C ILE A 109 -9.52 -14.17 -10.11
N PRO A 110 -10.65 -14.86 -9.95
CA PRO A 110 -11.57 -15.14 -11.06
C PRO A 110 -12.48 -13.94 -11.39
N GLY A 111 -12.84 -13.80 -12.66
CA GLY A 111 -13.93 -12.94 -13.13
C GLY A 111 -13.61 -11.44 -13.22
N ILE A 112 -12.36 -11.03 -13.03
CA ILE A 112 -11.96 -9.61 -13.02
C ILE A 112 -11.33 -9.14 -14.34
N SER A 113 -10.88 -10.06 -15.19
CA SER A 113 -10.29 -9.78 -16.50
C SER A 113 -10.60 -10.91 -17.48
N ASP A 114 -10.44 -10.71 -18.79
CA ASP A 114 -10.74 -11.73 -19.80
C ASP A 114 -10.03 -13.05 -19.55
N CYS A 115 -8.75 -13.00 -19.16
CA CYS A 115 -7.99 -14.21 -18.85
C CYS A 115 -8.33 -14.87 -17.52
N SER A 116 -9.09 -14.19 -16.66
CA SER A 116 -9.68 -14.77 -15.45
C SER A 116 -11.18 -15.08 -15.60
N GLY A 117 -11.75 -14.93 -16.81
CA GLY A 117 -13.15 -15.21 -17.11
C GLY A 117 -14.12 -14.04 -16.90
N GLY A 118 -13.58 -12.83 -16.74
CA GLY A 118 -14.30 -11.56 -16.73
C GLY A 118 -14.59 -11.01 -18.14
N ILE A 119 -14.84 -9.70 -18.21
CA ILE A 119 -15.16 -8.97 -19.45
C ILE A 119 -14.26 -7.75 -19.68
N TYR A 120 -13.21 -7.62 -18.87
CA TYR A 120 -12.32 -6.47 -18.88
C TYR A 120 -10.97 -6.90 -19.43
N ASP A 121 -10.38 -6.08 -20.29
CA ASP A 121 -9.07 -6.39 -20.87
C ASP A 121 -7.98 -6.52 -19.80
N ARG A 122 -8.08 -5.71 -18.72
CA ARG A 122 -7.03 -5.58 -17.69
C ARG A 122 -7.58 -5.47 -16.28
N ALA A 123 -6.73 -5.84 -15.32
CA ALA A 123 -6.94 -5.58 -13.89
C ALA A 123 -5.68 -4.98 -13.23
N THR A 124 -5.84 -4.22 -12.14
CA THR A 124 -4.76 -3.48 -11.47
C THR A 124 -5.06 -3.21 -9.99
N ASP A 125 -4.05 -2.68 -9.30
CA ASP A 125 -4.11 -2.21 -7.91
C ASP A 125 -4.63 -3.28 -6.93
N PRO A 126 -4.03 -4.49 -6.92
CA PRO A 126 -4.47 -5.57 -6.05
C PRO A 126 -4.31 -5.19 -4.58
N TRP A 127 -5.30 -5.56 -3.77
CA TRP A 127 -5.24 -5.46 -2.31
C TRP A 127 -6.06 -6.59 -1.69
N VAL A 128 -5.58 -7.15 -0.58
CA VAL A 128 -6.29 -8.18 0.19
C VAL A 128 -6.37 -7.80 1.67
N SER A 129 -7.42 -8.25 2.34
CA SER A 129 -7.53 -8.10 3.80
C SER A 129 -8.35 -9.23 4.44
N PHE A 130 -7.84 -9.84 5.51
CA PHE A 130 -8.50 -10.85 6.33
C PHE A 130 -9.40 -10.21 7.39
N SER A 131 -10.65 -10.68 7.42
CA SER A 131 -11.58 -10.46 8.52
C SER A 131 -11.17 -11.27 9.76
N PRO A 132 -11.59 -10.87 10.97
CA PRO A 132 -11.25 -11.57 12.22
C PRO A 132 -11.85 -12.99 12.35
N ASP A 133 -12.69 -13.42 11.39
CA ASP A 133 -13.20 -14.79 11.29
C ASP A 133 -12.42 -15.65 10.25
N GLY A 134 -11.37 -15.10 9.65
CA GLY A 134 -10.55 -15.74 8.61
C GLY A 134 -11.11 -15.61 7.19
N THR A 135 -12.21 -14.87 6.98
CA THR A 135 -12.68 -14.55 5.62
C THR A 135 -11.70 -13.57 4.96
N LEU A 136 -11.13 -13.95 3.83
CA LEU A 136 -10.26 -13.09 3.04
C LEU A 136 -11.06 -12.28 2.03
N HIS A 137 -10.81 -10.99 1.93
CA HIS A 137 -11.41 -10.10 0.94
C HIS A 137 -10.35 -9.59 -0.03
N GLN A 138 -10.74 -9.36 -1.28
CA GLN A 138 -9.92 -8.66 -2.29
C GLN A 138 -10.72 -7.53 -2.93
N LEU A 139 -10.03 -6.51 -3.42
CA LEU A 139 -10.60 -5.47 -4.27
C LEU A 139 -9.68 -5.19 -5.48
N ALA A 140 -10.25 -5.31 -6.67
CA ALA A 140 -9.55 -5.11 -7.94
C ALA A 140 -10.16 -3.94 -8.73
N LEU A 141 -9.31 -3.18 -9.43
CA LEU A 141 -9.74 -2.25 -10.47
C LEU A 141 -9.62 -2.95 -11.81
N SER A 142 -10.72 -3.06 -12.54
CA SER A 142 -10.80 -3.71 -13.85
C SER A 142 -11.27 -2.71 -14.89
N PHE A 143 -10.64 -2.70 -16.06
CA PHE A 143 -10.90 -1.70 -17.11
C PHE A 143 -10.46 -2.20 -18.49
N ASN A 144 -10.97 -1.55 -19.54
CA ASN A 144 -10.63 -1.85 -20.93
C ASN A 144 -9.49 -0.99 -21.45
N ASP A 145 -8.69 -1.54 -22.36
CA ASP A 145 -7.70 -0.77 -23.11
C ASP A 145 -8.42 0.30 -23.96
N VAL A 146 -7.82 1.50 -24.01
CA VAL A 146 -8.48 2.66 -24.63
C VAL A 146 -7.76 3.02 -25.93
N ALA A 147 -8.38 2.71 -27.07
CA ALA A 147 -7.80 2.95 -28.39
C ALA A 147 -8.83 3.48 -29.41
N PRO A 148 -8.46 4.44 -30.29
CA PRO A 148 -9.35 4.84 -31.39
C PRO A 148 -9.60 3.71 -32.39
N PRO A 149 -10.82 3.56 -32.95
CA PRO A 149 -11.99 4.41 -32.74
C PRO A 149 -12.66 4.13 -31.40
N PHE A 150 -13.00 5.21 -30.66
CA PHE A 150 -13.49 5.02 -29.31
C PHE A 150 -14.90 4.41 -29.27
N GLU A 151 -15.09 3.40 -28.43
CA GLU A 151 -16.37 2.73 -28.21
C GLU A 151 -16.95 3.08 -26.84
N GLU A 152 -18.16 3.66 -26.82
CA GLU A 152 -18.87 3.99 -25.58
C GLU A 152 -19.90 2.90 -25.21
N GLY A 153 -20.18 2.78 -23.91
CA GLY A 153 -21.20 1.88 -23.37
C GLY A 153 -20.61 0.64 -22.69
N PRO A 154 -21.48 -0.28 -22.20
CA PRO A 154 -21.02 -1.49 -21.52
C PRO A 154 -20.14 -2.35 -22.44
N GLY A 155 -18.95 -2.70 -21.96
CA GLY A 155 -17.91 -3.42 -22.70
C GLY A 155 -17.10 -2.55 -23.67
N GLY A 156 -17.32 -1.23 -23.71
CA GLY A 156 -16.51 -0.30 -24.50
C GLY A 156 -15.30 0.22 -23.72
N ASP A 157 -14.52 1.09 -24.34
CA ASP A 157 -13.21 1.58 -23.84
C ASP A 157 -13.28 2.23 -22.46
N PHE A 158 -14.38 2.90 -22.14
CA PHE A 158 -14.52 3.65 -20.89
C PHE A 158 -15.24 2.86 -19.79
N ASP A 159 -15.51 1.57 -20.02
CA ASP A 159 -16.05 0.69 -19.01
C ASP A 159 -14.96 0.28 -18.01
N HIS A 160 -15.17 0.62 -16.74
CA HIS A 160 -14.31 0.18 -15.65
C HIS A 160 -15.12 -0.03 -14.37
N ALA A 161 -14.62 -0.92 -13.52
CA ALA A 161 -15.26 -1.26 -12.26
C ALA A 161 -14.26 -1.57 -11.15
N LEU A 162 -14.67 -1.26 -9.92
CA LEU A 162 -14.07 -1.87 -8.73
C LEU A 162 -14.84 -3.13 -8.37
N LEU A 163 -14.14 -4.26 -8.33
CA LEU A 163 -14.70 -5.59 -8.19
C LEU A 163 -14.17 -6.24 -6.91
N ALA A 164 -15.07 -6.48 -5.95
CA ALA A 164 -14.74 -7.14 -4.70
C ALA A 164 -15.03 -8.64 -4.79
N SER A 165 -14.23 -9.47 -4.12
CA SER A 165 -14.51 -10.90 -3.95
C SER A 165 -14.05 -11.36 -2.58
N LYS A 166 -14.57 -12.50 -2.12
CA LYS A 166 -14.14 -13.10 -0.86
C LYS A 166 -13.82 -14.58 -0.98
N SER A 167 -12.96 -15.04 -0.09
CA SER A 167 -12.56 -16.42 0.08
C SER A 167 -12.80 -16.83 1.54
N THR A 168 -13.32 -18.04 1.74
CA THR A 168 -13.57 -18.63 3.06
C THR A 168 -12.74 -19.89 3.32
N ASP A 169 -11.81 -20.21 2.42
CA ASP A 169 -10.92 -21.37 2.50
C ASP A 169 -9.44 -20.97 2.44
N GLY A 170 -9.13 -19.78 2.95
CA GLY A 170 -7.75 -19.29 3.09
C GLY A 170 -7.11 -18.78 1.80
N GLY A 171 -7.89 -18.55 0.74
CA GLY A 171 -7.46 -17.92 -0.52
C GLY A 171 -7.48 -18.85 -1.73
N LEU A 172 -7.88 -20.11 -1.54
CA LEU A 172 -7.86 -21.13 -2.60
C LEU A 172 -9.03 -21.01 -3.57
N THR A 173 -10.20 -20.60 -3.09
CA THR A 173 -11.37 -20.35 -3.93
C THR A 173 -12.06 -19.04 -3.59
N TRP A 174 -12.57 -18.38 -4.61
CA TRP A 174 -13.14 -17.04 -4.51
C TRP A 174 -14.60 -17.02 -4.96
N SER A 175 -15.42 -16.18 -4.31
CA SER A 175 -16.76 -15.86 -4.76
C SER A 175 -16.73 -15.22 -6.16
N SER A 176 -17.86 -15.23 -6.86
CA SER A 176 -18.01 -14.34 -8.03
C SER A 176 -17.81 -12.88 -7.60
N PRO A 177 -17.23 -12.02 -8.46
CA PRO A 177 -17.03 -10.63 -8.12
C PRO A 177 -18.35 -9.89 -7.90
N VAL A 178 -18.37 -9.02 -6.89
CA VAL A 178 -19.43 -8.06 -6.61
C VAL A 178 -18.96 -6.68 -7.05
N GLU A 179 -19.76 -6.01 -7.87
CA GLU A 179 -19.50 -4.65 -8.32
C GLU A 179 -19.67 -3.67 -7.15
N VAL A 180 -18.58 -3.03 -6.75
CA VAL A 180 -18.59 -1.95 -5.74
C VAL A 180 -18.98 -0.63 -6.39
N ILE A 181 -18.45 -0.38 -7.58
CA ILE A 181 -18.82 0.72 -8.48
C ILE A 181 -18.44 0.33 -9.90
N ARG A 182 -19.23 0.77 -10.89
CA ARG A 182 -18.90 0.72 -12.31
C ARG A 182 -19.23 2.04 -12.97
N ASP A 183 -18.38 2.44 -13.89
CA ASP A 183 -18.54 3.66 -14.66
C ASP A 183 -18.34 3.37 -16.14
N LEU A 184 -19.07 4.13 -16.95
CA LEU A 184 -18.99 4.13 -18.41
C LEU A 184 -18.64 5.52 -18.95
N ASP A 185 -18.42 6.49 -18.06
CA ASP A 185 -18.18 7.88 -18.42
C ASP A 185 -16.70 8.10 -18.71
N ALA A 186 -16.39 8.51 -19.93
CA ALA A 186 -15.03 8.83 -20.37
C ALA A 186 -14.33 9.92 -19.54
N ASN A 187 -15.08 10.68 -18.74
CA ASN A 187 -14.56 11.78 -17.94
C ASN A 187 -14.24 11.38 -16.49
N VAL A 188 -14.41 10.12 -16.10
CA VAL A 188 -14.11 9.64 -14.75
C VAL A 188 -13.25 8.38 -14.78
N PHE A 189 -12.37 8.24 -13.79
CA PHE A 189 -11.60 7.02 -13.58
C PHE A 189 -11.44 6.78 -12.09
N ASN A 190 -11.76 5.58 -11.62
CA ASN A 190 -11.45 5.17 -10.25
C ASN A 190 -10.03 4.62 -10.25
N ASP A 191 -9.22 4.95 -9.25
CA ASP A 191 -7.80 4.60 -9.22
C ASP A 191 -7.33 4.38 -7.78
N LYS A 192 -6.28 3.57 -7.59
CA LYS A 192 -5.60 3.34 -6.31
C LYS A 192 -6.55 3.01 -5.16
N GLN A 193 -7.39 1.99 -5.37
CA GLN A 193 -8.25 1.45 -4.32
C GLN A 193 -7.49 0.59 -3.32
N THR A 194 -7.97 0.59 -2.08
CA THR A 194 -7.55 -0.33 -1.02
C THR A 194 -8.77 -0.95 -0.34
N ILE A 195 -8.58 -2.10 0.31
CA ILE A 195 -9.62 -2.79 1.08
C ILE A 195 -9.12 -3.12 2.50
N THR A 196 -9.94 -2.85 3.50
CA THR A 196 -9.63 -3.12 4.91
C THR A 196 -10.82 -3.82 5.56
N ALA A 197 -10.61 -5.04 6.03
CA ALA A 197 -11.58 -5.72 6.89
C ALA A 197 -11.52 -5.14 8.32
N ASP A 198 -12.67 -4.95 8.96
CA ASP A 198 -12.72 -4.44 10.32
C ASP A 198 -12.23 -5.52 11.30
N PRO A 199 -11.12 -5.31 12.02
CA PRO A 199 -10.55 -6.32 12.92
C PRO A 199 -11.46 -6.62 14.12
N HIS A 200 -12.51 -5.82 14.36
CA HIS A 200 -13.44 -6.01 15.46
C HIS A 200 -14.78 -6.65 15.06
N ASP A 201 -15.09 -6.72 13.76
CA ASP A 201 -16.41 -7.15 13.26
C ASP A 201 -16.37 -7.58 11.79
N SER A 202 -16.32 -8.90 11.52
CA SER A 202 -16.27 -9.47 10.16
C SER A 202 -17.44 -9.10 9.25
N ASN A 203 -18.49 -8.45 9.77
CA ASN A 203 -19.55 -7.92 8.90
C ASN A 203 -19.09 -6.68 8.12
N PHE A 204 -18.08 -5.95 8.62
CA PHE A 204 -17.65 -4.68 8.06
C PHE A 204 -16.34 -4.85 7.29
N VAL A 205 -16.37 -4.45 6.02
CA VAL A 205 -15.18 -4.32 5.17
C VAL A 205 -15.31 -3.00 4.41
N TYR A 206 -14.22 -2.27 4.32
CA TYR A 206 -14.16 -0.91 3.83
C TYR A 206 -13.35 -0.84 2.53
N GLY A 207 -13.93 -0.26 1.49
CA GLY A 207 -13.22 0.07 0.25
C GLY A 207 -13.08 1.58 0.14
N VAL A 208 -11.88 2.06 -0.15
CA VAL A 208 -11.59 3.50 -0.34
C VAL A 208 -10.66 3.68 -1.55
N TRP A 209 -10.86 4.76 -2.31
CA TRP A 209 -10.10 5.03 -3.52
C TRP A 209 -10.16 6.52 -3.89
N ASP A 210 -9.32 6.95 -4.82
CA ASP A 210 -9.51 8.24 -5.48
C ASP A 210 -10.21 8.11 -6.83
N ARG A 211 -10.97 9.15 -7.18
CA ARG A 211 -11.71 9.19 -8.43
C ARG A 211 -11.31 10.42 -9.21
N LEU A 212 -10.56 10.22 -10.28
CA LEU A 212 -10.22 11.26 -11.24
C LEU A 212 -11.48 11.73 -11.98
N ILE A 213 -11.64 13.04 -12.08
CA ILE A 213 -12.73 13.71 -12.78
C ILE A 213 -12.14 14.76 -13.71
N PHE A 214 -12.38 14.60 -15.01
CA PHE A 214 -11.90 15.48 -16.07
C PHE A 214 -13.02 16.37 -16.62
N PRO A 215 -12.71 17.51 -17.25
CA PRO A 215 -13.72 18.38 -17.83
C PRO A 215 -14.32 17.70 -19.06
N PRO A 216 -15.65 17.76 -19.24
CA PRO A 216 -16.28 17.30 -20.46
C PRO A 216 -15.83 18.22 -21.60
N SER A 217 -14.88 17.76 -22.39
CA SER A 217 -14.66 18.23 -23.74
C SER A 217 -14.69 17.00 -24.62
N GLU A 218 -15.38 17.06 -25.75
CA GLU A 218 -15.76 15.94 -26.64
C GLU A 218 -14.57 15.11 -27.20
N ARG A 219 -13.35 15.26 -26.66
CA ARG A 219 -12.09 14.63 -27.10
C ARG A 219 -11.06 14.38 -25.99
N ALA A 220 -11.40 14.50 -24.71
CA ALA A 220 -10.44 14.25 -23.63
C ALA A 220 -10.43 12.77 -23.24
N SER A 221 -9.56 11.97 -23.86
CA SER A 221 -9.21 10.62 -23.38
C SER A 221 -8.66 10.72 -21.93
N ILE A 222 -8.74 9.63 -21.14
CA ILE A 222 -7.99 9.46 -19.87
C ILE A 222 -6.54 9.96 -20.00
N ILE A 223 -5.91 9.73 -21.16
CA ILE A 223 -4.56 10.19 -21.52
C ILE A 223 -4.45 11.74 -21.55
N ALA A 224 -5.49 12.44 -22.02
CA ALA A 224 -5.56 13.90 -21.99
C ALA A 224 -5.93 14.43 -20.59
N GLY A 225 -6.61 13.61 -19.78
CA GLY A 225 -6.91 13.84 -18.36
C GLY A 225 -5.66 14.08 -17.51
N PHE A 226 -4.59 13.32 -17.76
CA PHE A 226 -3.30 13.52 -17.09
C PHE A 226 -2.56 14.82 -17.49
N ARG A 227 -3.04 15.55 -18.52
CA ARG A 227 -2.43 16.80 -19.01
C ARG A 227 -3.34 18.03 -18.88
N THR A 228 -4.59 17.87 -18.46
CA THR A 228 -5.53 18.99 -18.34
C THR A 228 -5.28 19.81 -17.07
N ALA A 229 -5.26 21.14 -17.22
CA ALA A 229 -5.13 22.07 -16.09
C ALA A 229 -6.43 22.23 -15.27
N ALA A 230 -7.47 21.48 -15.61
CA ALA A 230 -8.73 21.44 -14.89
C ALA A 230 -9.10 19.98 -14.60
N PHE A 231 -8.88 19.50 -13.39
CA PHE A 231 -9.31 18.18 -12.94
C PHE A 231 -9.69 18.22 -11.45
N ARG A 232 -10.32 17.17 -10.95
CA ARG A 232 -10.53 16.90 -9.52
C ARG A 232 -10.25 15.44 -9.24
N GLY A 233 -9.73 15.14 -8.06
CA GLY A 233 -9.59 13.77 -7.59
C GLY A 233 -10.17 13.61 -6.19
N PRO A 234 -11.49 13.61 -6.01
CA PRO A 234 -12.10 13.28 -4.72
C PRO A 234 -11.76 11.87 -4.21
N ALA A 235 -11.85 11.70 -2.89
CA ALA A 235 -11.86 10.39 -2.24
C ALA A 235 -13.28 9.83 -2.18
N TRP A 236 -13.42 8.56 -2.55
CA TRP A 236 -14.66 7.79 -2.53
C TRP A 236 -14.54 6.59 -1.60
N PHE A 237 -15.70 6.12 -1.13
CA PHE A 237 -15.79 5.07 -0.14
C PHE A 237 -17.04 4.22 -0.37
N ALA A 238 -16.93 2.94 -0.10
CA ALA A 238 -18.03 2.02 0.08
C ALA A 238 -17.72 1.07 1.24
N ARG A 239 -18.76 0.46 1.81
CA ARG A 239 -18.58 -0.60 2.80
C ARG A 239 -19.60 -1.70 2.61
N THR A 240 -19.25 -2.90 3.05
CA THR A 240 -20.21 -3.96 3.34
C THR A 240 -20.57 -3.93 4.82
N THR A 241 -21.77 -4.40 5.15
CA THR A 241 -22.21 -4.64 6.53
C THR A 241 -22.73 -6.08 6.71
N ASP A 242 -22.39 -6.97 5.78
CA ASP A 242 -22.78 -8.38 5.71
C ASP A 242 -21.63 -9.29 5.27
N GLY A 243 -20.39 -8.88 5.57
CA GLY A 243 -19.19 -9.68 5.31
C GLY A 243 -18.92 -9.88 3.83
N GLY A 244 -19.19 -8.86 3.01
CA GLY A 244 -18.89 -8.82 1.58
C GLY A 244 -19.91 -9.51 0.68
N ASP A 245 -21.08 -9.89 1.18
CA ASP A 245 -22.17 -10.41 0.33
C ASP A 245 -22.77 -9.30 -0.53
N THR A 246 -22.94 -8.10 0.04
CA THR A 246 -23.35 -6.89 -0.67
C THR A 246 -22.54 -5.68 -0.23
N TRP A 247 -22.49 -4.66 -1.10
CA TRP A 247 -21.83 -3.39 -0.82
C TRP A 247 -22.86 -2.25 -0.81
N GLU A 248 -22.72 -1.33 0.14
CA GLU A 248 -23.44 -0.05 0.10
C GLU A 248 -23.08 0.71 -1.18
N PRO A 249 -23.99 1.57 -1.70
CA PRO A 249 -23.65 2.47 -2.79
C PRO A 249 -22.40 3.31 -2.46
N ALA A 250 -21.45 3.31 -3.39
CA ALA A 250 -20.26 4.13 -3.31
C ALA A 250 -20.61 5.63 -3.16
N ARG A 251 -19.86 6.33 -2.31
CA ARG A 251 -20.10 7.74 -1.99
C ARG A 251 -18.82 8.54 -1.87
N LEU A 252 -18.91 9.81 -2.28
CA LEU A 252 -17.91 10.83 -2.03
C LEU A 252 -17.75 11.07 -0.52
N ILE A 253 -16.52 10.95 -0.01
CA ILE A 253 -16.20 11.29 1.39
C ILE A 253 -15.41 12.59 1.51
N TYR A 254 -14.69 12.99 0.46
CA TYR A 254 -13.96 14.25 0.45
C TYR A 254 -13.67 14.74 -0.98
N ASP A 255 -13.96 16.03 -1.23
CA ASP A 255 -13.60 16.73 -2.48
C ASP A 255 -12.58 17.84 -2.15
N PRO A 256 -11.31 17.70 -2.57
CA PRO A 256 -10.28 18.72 -2.35
C PRO A 256 -10.49 19.97 -3.23
N GLY A 257 -11.41 19.92 -4.18
CA GLY A 257 -11.77 20.99 -5.09
C GLY A 257 -10.96 20.99 -6.39
N GLN A 258 -11.13 22.07 -7.15
CA GLN A 258 -10.52 22.23 -8.47
C GLN A 258 -8.98 22.16 -8.41
N ASN A 259 -8.38 21.44 -9.35
CA ASN A 259 -6.92 21.27 -9.51
C ASN A 259 -6.27 20.68 -8.26
N SER A 260 -7.00 19.79 -7.60
CA SER A 260 -6.57 19.09 -6.41
C SER A 260 -7.11 17.67 -6.45
N GLN A 261 -6.39 16.76 -5.80
CA GLN A 261 -6.69 15.33 -5.79
C GLN A 261 -6.24 14.71 -4.47
N THR A 262 -6.88 13.61 -4.07
CA THR A 262 -6.35 12.63 -3.13
C THR A 262 -5.74 11.47 -3.91
N ILE A 263 -4.69 10.83 -3.42
CA ILE A 263 -4.20 9.55 -3.97
C ILE A 263 -3.66 8.68 -2.85
N GLY A 264 -3.68 7.36 -3.05
CA GLY A 264 -3.22 6.39 -2.05
C GLY A 264 -4.07 6.43 -0.79
N ASN A 265 -5.41 6.38 -0.96
CA ASN A 265 -6.32 6.37 0.17
C ASN A 265 -6.26 5.00 0.86
N GLN A 266 -6.10 5.00 2.18
CA GLN A 266 -5.99 3.79 2.99
C GLN A 266 -6.83 3.91 4.27
N ILE A 267 -7.71 2.93 4.52
CA ILE A 267 -8.45 2.85 5.79
C ILE A 267 -7.61 2.09 6.81
N ALA A 268 -7.37 2.72 7.96
CA ALA A 268 -6.87 2.08 9.16
C ALA A 268 -7.97 2.10 10.23
N VAL A 269 -8.18 0.96 10.91
CA VAL A 269 -9.17 0.82 12.00
C VAL A 269 -8.46 0.95 13.34
N LEU A 270 -8.95 1.83 14.20
CA LEU A 270 -8.40 2.06 15.53
C LEU A 270 -8.92 1.03 16.56
N PRO A 271 -8.27 0.89 17.72
CA PRO A 271 -8.73 -0.04 18.78
C PRO A 271 -10.14 0.24 19.30
N ASP A 272 -10.64 1.47 19.19
CA ASP A 272 -11.98 1.87 19.58
C ASP A 272 -13.03 1.69 18.45
N GLY A 273 -12.61 1.25 17.27
CA GLY A 273 -13.46 1.06 16.09
C GLY A 273 -13.65 2.31 15.23
N ASP A 274 -12.99 3.42 15.58
CA ASP A 274 -12.93 4.60 14.70
C ASP A 274 -12.10 4.27 13.45
N LEU A 275 -12.45 4.91 12.33
CA LEU A 275 -11.69 4.80 11.08
C LEU A 275 -10.83 6.04 10.88
N VAL A 276 -9.62 5.82 10.38
CA VAL A 276 -8.76 6.85 9.79
C VAL A 276 -8.62 6.54 8.29
N ASN A 277 -8.81 7.53 7.43
CA ASN A 277 -8.44 7.44 6.01
C ASN A 277 -7.17 8.28 5.79
N LEU A 278 -6.01 7.65 5.61
CA LEU A 278 -4.76 8.31 5.20
C LEU A 278 -4.72 8.47 3.68
N PHE A 279 -4.21 9.59 3.18
CA PHE A 279 -3.96 9.79 1.74
C PHE A 279 -2.95 10.91 1.52
N THR A 280 -2.42 11.00 0.30
CA THR A 280 -1.74 12.20 -0.19
C THR A 280 -2.75 13.21 -0.69
N LEU A 281 -2.76 14.39 -0.07
CA LEU A 281 -3.46 15.56 -0.57
C LEU A 281 -2.59 16.31 -1.58
N ILE A 282 -2.97 16.26 -2.85
CA ILE A 282 -2.31 16.96 -3.95
C ILE A 282 -3.02 18.29 -4.22
N LYS A 283 -2.27 19.39 -4.27
CA LYS A 283 -2.80 20.74 -4.57
C LYS A 283 -1.97 21.48 -5.61
N PHE A 284 -2.44 21.50 -6.87
CA PHE A 284 -1.85 22.28 -7.96
C PHE A 284 -2.20 23.78 -7.93
N THR A 285 -2.46 24.33 -6.74
CA THR A 285 -2.74 25.75 -6.57
C THR A 285 -1.44 26.55 -6.49
N ARG A 286 -1.44 27.79 -7.01
CA ARG A 286 -0.26 28.69 -6.92
C ARG A 286 0.23 28.89 -5.49
N GLY A 287 -0.66 28.83 -4.50
CA GLY A 287 -0.32 28.93 -3.09
C GLY A 287 0.48 27.73 -2.60
N ALA A 288 -0.08 26.53 -2.79
CA ALA A 288 0.54 25.27 -2.36
C ALA A 288 1.90 25.02 -3.02
N ILE A 289 2.03 25.29 -4.32
CA ILE A 289 3.32 25.17 -5.04
C ILE A 289 4.38 26.10 -4.42
N ARG A 290 4.02 27.34 -4.07
CA ARG A 290 4.95 28.31 -3.48
C ARG A 290 5.39 27.95 -2.07
N THR A 291 4.54 27.27 -1.31
CA THR A 291 4.83 26.86 0.08
C THR A 291 5.43 25.46 0.18
N GLY A 292 5.58 24.74 -0.94
CA GLY A 292 6.04 23.34 -0.95
C GLY A 292 5.01 22.37 -0.35
N GLU A 293 3.73 22.77 -0.28
CA GLU A 293 2.61 21.94 0.20
C GLU A 293 1.87 21.29 -0.97
N PHE A 294 2.62 20.99 -2.04
CA PHE A 294 2.06 20.43 -3.26
C PHE A 294 1.55 19.01 -3.04
N PHE A 295 2.36 18.18 -2.36
CA PHE A 295 2.00 16.90 -1.80
C PHE A 295 1.97 17.02 -0.27
N THR A 296 0.95 16.47 0.38
CA THR A 296 0.83 16.50 1.84
C THR A 296 0.17 15.23 2.32
N ALA A 297 0.87 14.45 3.16
CA ALA A 297 0.23 13.36 3.90
C ALA A 297 -0.84 13.96 4.82
N ALA A 298 -2.07 13.51 4.66
CA ALA A 298 -3.23 14.03 5.38
C ALA A 298 -4.20 12.89 5.68
N LEU A 299 -5.09 13.11 6.65
CA LEU A 299 -6.08 12.12 7.00
C LEU A 299 -7.47 12.71 7.26
N LEU A 300 -8.46 11.84 7.11
CA LEU A 300 -9.83 12.01 7.60
C LEU A 300 -10.11 11.01 8.70
N ARG A 301 -11.13 11.30 9.51
CA ARG A 301 -11.63 10.41 10.55
C ARG A 301 -13.13 10.15 10.41
N SER A 302 -13.56 8.98 10.87
CA SER A 302 -14.95 8.60 11.05
C SER A 302 -15.14 7.87 12.38
N GLU A 303 -16.09 8.34 13.19
CA GLU A 303 -16.42 7.78 14.51
C GLU A 303 -17.64 6.83 14.44
N ASP A 304 -18.11 6.53 13.23
CA ASP A 304 -19.37 5.82 12.97
C ASP A 304 -19.23 4.81 11.81
N ARG A 305 -18.06 4.17 11.72
CA ARG A 305 -17.73 3.14 10.72
C ARG A 305 -17.92 3.60 9.28
N GLY A 306 -17.58 4.86 9.00
CA GLY A 306 -17.59 5.45 7.66
C GLY A 306 -18.92 6.07 7.23
N VAL A 307 -19.91 6.23 8.11
CA VAL A 307 -21.18 6.92 7.78
C VAL A 307 -20.93 8.42 7.59
N THR A 308 -20.19 9.03 8.50
CA THR A 308 -19.79 10.43 8.43
C THR A 308 -18.28 10.58 8.56
N TRP A 309 -17.76 11.60 7.85
CA TRP A 309 -16.34 11.89 7.80
C TRP A 309 -16.06 13.33 8.22
N GLY A 310 -14.90 13.51 8.86
CA GLY A 310 -14.40 14.78 9.36
C GLY A 310 -12.88 14.77 9.55
N PRO A 311 -12.33 15.76 10.28
CA PRO A 311 -13.03 16.84 10.96
C PRO A 311 -13.61 17.89 10.00
N ARG A 312 -14.48 18.77 10.51
CA ARG A 312 -15.11 19.85 9.74
C ARG A 312 -14.65 21.22 10.21
N ALA A 313 -14.32 22.08 9.25
CA ALA A 313 -14.09 23.50 9.48
C ALA A 313 -15.37 24.19 9.99
N ARG A 314 -15.26 25.41 10.53
CA ARG A 314 -16.42 26.24 10.92
C ARG A 314 -17.41 26.49 9.76
N SER A 315 -16.95 26.39 8.52
CA SER A 315 -17.78 26.50 7.32
C SER A 315 -18.65 25.27 7.05
N GLY A 316 -18.48 24.19 7.82
CA GLY A 316 -19.14 22.89 7.62
C GLY A 316 -18.45 21.97 6.59
N LYS A 317 -17.45 22.48 5.86
CA LYS A 317 -16.64 21.69 4.93
C LYS A 317 -15.69 20.78 5.69
N ILE A 318 -15.47 19.59 5.16
CA ILE A 318 -14.43 18.69 5.66
C ILE A 318 -13.06 19.35 5.45
N GLU A 319 -12.25 19.35 6.50
CA GLU A 319 -10.89 19.87 6.50
C GLU A 319 -9.97 18.75 7.02
N PRO A 320 -9.20 18.10 6.13
CA PRO A 320 -8.30 17.03 6.54
C PRO A 320 -7.27 17.48 7.58
N ILE A 321 -6.94 16.57 8.49
CA ILE A 321 -5.82 16.76 9.41
C ILE A 321 -4.55 16.58 8.59
N ARG A 322 -3.68 17.60 8.56
CA ARG A 322 -2.41 17.53 7.83
C ARG A 322 -1.33 16.96 8.74
N ILE A 323 -0.63 15.93 8.27
CA ILE A 323 0.52 15.33 8.97
C ILE A 323 1.77 16.15 8.64
N SER A 324 2.18 16.13 7.37
CA SER A 324 3.31 16.90 6.87
C SER A 324 3.26 17.04 5.35
N PRO A 325 3.81 18.12 4.77
CA PRO A 325 4.15 18.11 3.35
C PRO A 325 5.06 16.92 3.04
N MET A 326 4.89 16.30 1.88
CA MET A 326 5.83 15.29 1.38
C MET A 326 6.77 15.98 0.40
N ARG A 327 8.08 15.79 0.58
CA ARG A 327 9.11 16.48 -0.22
C ARG A 327 9.90 15.51 -1.08
N THR A 328 9.20 14.57 -1.72
CA THR A 328 9.82 13.72 -2.73
C THR A 328 10.35 14.55 -3.91
N ILE A 329 11.46 14.11 -4.49
CA ILE A 329 12.01 14.63 -5.75
C ILE A 329 12.01 13.60 -6.88
N GLY A 330 11.37 12.44 -6.65
CA GLY A 330 11.42 11.28 -7.53
C GLY A 330 12.69 10.47 -7.38
N VAL A 331 12.70 9.31 -8.04
CA VAL A 331 13.83 8.38 -8.04
C VAL A 331 14.33 8.16 -9.47
N THR A 332 15.64 8.17 -9.63
CA THR A 332 16.29 7.90 -10.91
C THR A 332 17.39 6.87 -10.78
N ASP A 333 17.60 6.14 -11.85
CA ASP A 333 18.70 5.21 -12.02
C ASP A 333 20.04 5.91 -11.75
N PRO A 334 20.87 5.42 -10.82
CA PRO A 334 22.08 6.14 -10.43
C PRO A 334 23.13 6.30 -11.53
N ASP A 335 23.14 5.41 -12.54
CA ASP A 335 24.15 5.48 -13.61
C ASP A 335 23.64 6.21 -14.85
N THR A 336 22.34 6.04 -15.18
CA THR A 336 21.77 6.54 -16.44
C THR A 336 20.92 7.79 -16.26
N GLY A 337 20.38 8.02 -15.06
CA GLY A 337 19.43 9.09 -14.78
C GLY A 337 18.02 8.83 -15.34
N GLU A 338 17.75 7.64 -15.87
CA GLU A 338 16.40 7.23 -16.29
C GLU A 338 15.47 7.11 -15.08
N PRO A 339 14.16 7.39 -15.23
CA PRO A 339 13.24 7.39 -14.10
C PRO A 339 12.95 5.97 -13.58
N HIS A 340 12.85 5.85 -12.25
CA HIS A 340 12.14 4.75 -11.60
C HIS A 340 10.76 5.25 -11.21
N ARG A 341 9.71 4.47 -11.53
CA ARG A 341 8.37 4.72 -11.01
C ARG A 341 8.21 3.91 -9.72
N VAL A 342 7.95 4.62 -8.64
CA VAL A 342 8.00 4.14 -7.25
C VAL A 342 6.88 4.79 -6.44
N GLY A 343 6.70 4.41 -5.18
CA GLY A 343 5.72 4.99 -4.24
C GLY A 343 6.00 6.42 -3.75
N ASP A 344 6.50 7.31 -4.62
CA ASP A 344 6.96 8.67 -4.27
C ASP A 344 5.88 9.55 -3.64
N ILE A 345 4.62 9.34 -4.04
CA ILE A 345 3.45 10.08 -3.55
C ILE A 345 2.43 9.19 -2.82
N ILE A 346 2.80 7.96 -2.43
CA ILE A 346 1.93 7.01 -1.74
C ILE A 346 2.46 6.80 -0.31
N PRO A 347 1.79 7.37 0.72
CA PRO A 347 2.17 7.13 2.10
C PRO A 347 1.51 5.83 2.59
N ASP A 348 2.11 5.23 3.60
CA ASP A 348 1.60 4.02 4.24
C ASP A 348 1.33 4.21 5.73
N ILE A 349 0.40 3.44 6.29
CA ILE A 349 -0.09 3.61 7.67
C ILE A 349 -0.20 2.29 8.43
N ALA A 350 0.23 2.30 9.69
CA ALA A 350 0.00 1.22 10.62
C ALA A 350 -0.57 1.71 11.95
N VAL A 351 -1.29 0.82 12.63
CA VAL A 351 -1.90 1.05 13.94
C VAL A 351 -1.32 0.04 14.92
N ASP A 352 -0.82 0.53 16.05
CA ASP A 352 -0.57 -0.34 17.20
C ASP A 352 -1.90 -0.60 17.91
N MET A 353 -2.44 -1.80 17.72
CA MET A 353 -3.74 -2.18 18.29
C MET A 353 -3.76 -2.22 19.82
N SER A 354 -2.60 -2.28 20.48
CA SER A 354 -2.49 -2.26 21.94
C SER A 354 -2.53 -0.85 22.52
N SER A 355 -1.92 0.12 21.85
CA SER A 355 -1.77 1.49 22.36
C SER A 355 -2.67 2.51 21.67
N GLY A 356 -3.15 2.21 20.46
CA GLY A 356 -3.87 3.15 19.59
C GLY A 356 -2.96 4.18 18.93
N ASN A 357 -1.63 4.01 19.01
CA ASN A 357 -0.70 4.85 18.28
C ASN A 357 -0.80 4.57 16.77
N LEU A 358 -0.66 5.63 15.98
CA LEU A 358 -0.59 5.54 14.53
C LEU A 358 0.82 5.90 14.04
N TYR A 359 1.22 5.23 12.98
CA TYR A 359 2.51 5.45 12.32
C TYR A 359 2.29 5.66 10.84
N ALA A 360 2.93 6.68 10.28
CA ALA A 360 2.86 6.96 8.85
C ALA A 360 4.27 7.10 8.26
N VAL A 361 4.47 6.53 7.08
CA VAL A 361 5.75 6.59 6.34
C VAL A 361 5.55 7.08 4.91
N TRP A 362 6.58 7.73 4.36
CA TRP A 362 6.58 8.22 2.97
C TRP A 362 7.99 8.59 2.49
N GLN A 363 8.15 8.81 1.17
CA GLN A 363 9.38 9.32 0.56
C GLN A 363 9.58 10.82 0.76
N ASP A 364 10.79 11.21 1.18
CA ASP A 364 11.08 12.61 1.50
C ASP A 364 12.58 12.98 1.37
N ALA A 365 12.90 13.90 0.47
CA ALA A 365 14.26 14.37 0.25
C ALA A 365 14.75 15.41 1.27
N ARG A 366 13.92 15.83 2.25
CA ARG A 366 14.33 16.85 3.26
C ARG A 366 15.56 16.42 4.06
N PHE A 367 15.79 15.12 4.16
CA PHE A 367 16.88 14.56 4.95
C PHE A 367 18.21 14.50 4.20
N ASN A 368 18.20 14.69 2.87
CA ASN A 368 19.38 14.71 2.01
C ASN A 368 19.50 16.04 1.24
N ASN A 369 19.22 17.17 1.91
CA ASN A 369 19.29 18.52 1.32
C ASN A 369 18.52 18.69 0.01
N MET A 370 17.41 17.96 -0.17
CA MET A 370 16.62 17.94 -1.42
C MET A 370 17.39 17.40 -2.63
N GLN A 371 18.30 16.44 -2.43
CA GLN A 371 19.11 15.85 -3.51
C GLN A 371 18.88 14.34 -3.74
N ALA A 372 18.31 13.63 -2.78
CA ALA A 372 17.90 12.22 -2.91
C ALA A 372 16.75 11.93 -1.95
N ASP A 373 15.78 11.12 -2.35
CA ASP A 373 14.71 10.68 -1.44
C ASP A 373 15.25 9.80 -0.31
N ALA A 374 14.63 9.91 0.85
CA ALA A 374 14.83 9.07 2.02
C ALA A 374 13.46 8.68 2.60
N ILE A 375 13.42 7.81 3.61
CA ILE A 375 12.16 7.38 4.22
C ILE A 375 11.86 8.21 5.46
N ALA A 376 10.76 8.96 5.40
CA ALA A 376 10.21 9.72 6.50
C ALA A 376 9.31 8.84 7.37
N PHE A 377 9.30 9.13 8.67
CA PHE A 377 8.37 8.57 9.64
C PHE A 377 7.75 9.68 10.48
N SER A 378 6.47 9.54 10.80
CA SER A 378 5.79 10.36 11.80
C SER A 378 4.84 9.50 12.63
N GLN A 379 4.65 9.89 13.89
CA GLN A 379 3.82 9.17 14.85
C GLN A 379 2.72 10.08 15.40
N SER A 380 1.53 9.50 15.59
CA SER A 380 0.48 10.07 16.43
C SER A 380 0.22 9.18 17.65
N THR A 381 -0.01 9.82 18.80
CA THR A 381 -0.35 9.15 20.07
C THR A 381 -1.70 9.61 20.61
N ASP A 382 -2.53 10.24 19.77
CA ASP A 382 -3.84 10.79 20.14
C ASP A 382 -4.92 10.43 19.10
N GLY A 383 -4.77 9.27 18.43
CA GLY A 383 -5.72 8.81 17.41
C GLY A 383 -5.64 9.59 16.10
N GLY A 384 -4.50 10.20 15.79
CA GLY A 384 -4.27 10.89 14.52
C GLY A 384 -4.66 12.36 14.51
N PHE A 385 -4.98 12.97 15.66
CA PHE A 385 -5.27 14.40 15.74
C PHE A 385 -4.02 15.27 15.64
N THR A 386 -2.92 14.82 16.24
CA THR A 386 -1.62 15.48 16.15
C THR A 386 -0.52 14.47 15.82
N TRP A 387 0.53 14.97 15.16
CA TRP A 387 1.61 14.15 14.62
C TRP A 387 2.97 14.74 14.96
N SER A 388 3.96 13.88 15.17
CA SER A 388 5.35 14.29 15.43
C SER A 388 5.96 14.95 14.20
N ALA A 389 6.99 15.77 14.40
CA ALA A 389 7.84 16.21 13.30
C ALA A 389 8.44 14.97 12.58
N PRO A 390 8.51 14.96 11.23
CA PRO A 390 9.05 13.80 10.52
C PRO A 390 10.54 13.58 10.77
N VAL A 391 10.94 12.32 10.89
CA VAL A 391 12.34 11.88 11.04
C VAL A 391 12.74 10.88 9.96
N LYS A 392 14.02 10.84 9.61
CA LYS A 392 14.60 9.84 8.69
C LYS A 392 14.69 8.50 9.42
N VAL A 393 14.21 7.41 8.80
CA VAL A 393 14.29 6.06 9.40
C VAL A 393 15.11 5.07 8.59
N ASN A 394 15.26 5.27 7.28
CA ASN A 394 16.18 4.45 6.49
C ASN A 394 17.64 4.69 6.91
N ALA A 395 18.44 3.64 6.91
CA ALA A 395 19.85 3.65 7.25
C ALA A 395 20.79 3.74 6.03
N THR A 396 20.25 4.10 4.85
CA THR A 396 21.03 4.37 3.64
C THR A 396 22.17 5.36 3.95
N PRO A 397 23.44 4.97 3.72
CA PRO A 397 24.61 5.78 4.04
C PRO A 397 24.61 7.12 3.32
N THR A 398 25.17 8.15 3.95
CA THR A 398 25.26 9.51 3.38
C THR A 398 26.66 9.87 2.88
N ASP A 399 27.62 8.96 3.03
CA ASP A 399 29.02 9.11 2.62
C ASP A 399 29.34 8.41 1.28
N ILE A 400 28.30 7.99 0.56
CA ILE A 400 28.34 7.43 -0.80
C ILE A 400 27.87 8.49 -1.84
N PRO A 401 28.04 8.28 -3.17
CA PRO A 401 27.51 9.18 -4.19
C PRO A 401 26.02 9.46 -4.00
N ILE A 402 25.56 10.70 -4.24
CA ILE A 402 24.20 11.13 -3.90
C ILE A 402 23.13 10.34 -4.66
N GLU A 403 23.46 9.92 -5.87
CA GLU A 403 22.65 9.09 -6.75
C GLU A 403 22.39 7.70 -6.13
N ASN A 404 23.31 7.19 -5.31
CA ASN A 404 23.14 5.92 -4.59
C ASN A 404 22.47 6.08 -3.21
N GLN A 405 22.19 7.31 -2.76
CA GLN A 405 21.58 7.57 -1.44
C GLN A 405 20.05 7.55 -1.45
N GLN A 406 19.44 7.30 -2.61
CA GLN A 406 17.99 7.27 -2.77
C GLN A 406 17.42 6.08 -2.01
N ALA A 407 16.29 6.26 -1.30
CA ALA A 407 15.50 5.19 -0.73
C ALA A 407 14.01 5.43 -1.01
N TRP A 408 13.25 4.38 -1.33
CA TRP A 408 11.89 4.52 -1.86
C TRP A 408 10.96 3.35 -1.57
N THR A 409 9.67 3.58 -1.83
CA THR A 409 8.54 2.63 -1.67
C THR A 409 8.55 1.99 -0.29
N ALA A 410 8.17 2.79 0.71
CA ALA A 410 8.16 2.35 2.09
C ALA A 410 6.80 1.81 2.52
N SER A 411 6.83 0.77 3.35
CA SER A 411 5.65 0.19 4.00
C SER A 411 5.91 0.07 5.49
N VAL A 412 4.89 0.20 6.33
CA VAL A 412 5.00 0.18 7.79
C VAL A 412 4.02 -0.82 8.39
N HIS A 413 4.47 -1.55 9.40
CA HIS A 413 3.63 -2.47 10.16
C HIS A 413 4.02 -2.51 11.64
N VAL A 414 3.10 -2.92 12.51
CA VAL A 414 3.34 -3.08 13.95
C VAL A 414 3.19 -4.55 14.33
N ALA A 415 4.28 -5.18 14.77
CA ALA A 415 4.23 -6.56 15.23
C ALA A 415 3.50 -6.71 16.58
N ASP A 416 3.17 -7.95 16.97
CA ASP A 416 2.35 -8.26 18.16
C ASP A 416 2.93 -7.71 19.48
N ASP A 417 4.24 -7.51 19.56
CA ASP A 417 4.92 -6.93 20.74
C ASP A 417 5.00 -5.40 20.73
N GLY A 418 4.40 -4.75 19.73
CA GLY A 418 4.40 -3.29 19.54
C GLY A 418 5.64 -2.75 18.84
N ASN A 419 6.54 -3.61 18.37
CA ASN A 419 7.67 -3.17 17.54
C ASN A 419 7.15 -2.63 16.21
N VAL A 420 7.73 -1.53 15.76
CA VAL A 420 7.40 -0.92 14.46
C VAL A 420 8.44 -1.34 13.45
N GLY A 421 8.03 -1.95 12.34
CA GLY A 421 8.87 -2.28 11.20
C GLY A 421 8.54 -1.37 10.01
N VAL A 422 9.56 -0.97 9.26
CA VAL A 422 9.43 -0.21 8.02
C VAL A 422 10.32 -0.83 6.96
N THR A 423 9.75 -1.24 5.83
CA THR A 423 10.51 -1.72 4.67
C THR A 423 10.77 -0.61 3.68
N TYR A 424 11.80 -0.77 2.83
CA TYR A 424 12.08 0.11 1.69
C TYR A 424 13.13 -0.51 0.77
N TYR A 425 13.27 0.04 -0.44
CA TYR A 425 14.39 -0.24 -1.33
C TYR A 425 15.44 0.87 -1.29
N ASP A 426 16.71 0.53 -1.52
CA ASP A 426 17.75 1.53 -1.82
C ASP A 426 18.83 1.04 -2.80
N PHE A 427 19.67 1.99 -3.26
CA PHE A 427 20.76 1.74 -4.21
C PHE A 427 22.15 1.75 -3.54
N ARG A 428 22.24 1.53 -2.22
CA ARG A 428 23.50 1.80 -1.49
C ARG A 428 24.68 0.96 -1.99
N ASN A 429 24.39 -0.23 -2.53
CA ASN A 429 25.37 -1.18 -3.04
C ASN A 429 25.58 -1.09 -4.57
N ASN A 430 24.96 -0.12 -5.24
CA ASN A 430 25.08 0.06 -6.69
C ASN A 430 26.53 0.26 -7.15
N THR A 431 26.97 -0.64 -8.04
CA THR A 431 28.27 -0.58 -8.70
C THR A 431 28.13 -0.01 -10.12
N PRO A 432 28.73 1.17 -10.42
CA PRO A 432 28.52 1.83 -11.71
C PRO A 432 28.89 1.01 -12.94
N GLY A 433 28.07 1.11 -13.98
CA GLY A 433 28.34 0.57 -15.31
C GLY A 433 27.86 -0.88 -15.53
N GLY A 434 27.13 -1.44 -14.56
CA GLY A 434 26.46 -2.73 -14.63
C GLY A 434 24.97 -2.61 -14.90
N GLY A 435 24.16 -3.18 -14.01
CA GLY A 435 22.74 -2.90 -13.82
C GLY A 435 22.54 -1.77 -12.82
N THR A 436 21.35 -1.66 -12.24
CA THR A 436 21.10 -0.84 -11.04
C THR A 436 20.94 -1.76 -9.85
N ASP A 437 22.03 -1.97 -9.10
CA ASP A 437 21.98 -2.87 -7.95
C ASP A 437 21.06 -2.27 -6.88
N THR A 438 19.99 -3.00 -6.58
CA THR A 438 18.90 -2.61 -5.71
C THR A 438 18.75 -3.64 -4.62
N ASP A 439 18.59 -3.18 -3.38
CA ASP A 439 18.40 -4.03 -2.21
C ASP A 439 17.07 -3.69 -1.53
N HIS A 440 16.46 -4.69 -0.88
CA HIS A 440 15.30 -4.51 -0.01
C HIS A 440 15.73 -4.59 1.46
N TRP A 441 15.24 -3.68 2.29
CA TRP A 441 15.66 -3.51 3.67
C TRP A 441 14.46 -3.43 4.61
N LEU A 442 14.66 -3.80 5.87
CA LEU A 442 13.73 -3.55 6.97
C LEU A 442 14.44 -2.81 8.09
N VAL A 443 13.95 -1.63 8.44
CA VAL A 443 14.32 -0.92 9.68
C VAL A 443 13.25 -1.10 10.74
N HIS A 444 13.65 -1.17 12.00
CA HIS A 444 12.75 -1.42 13.10
C HIS A 444 13.04 -0.57 14.33
N CYS A 445 12.00 -0.32 15.10
CA CYS A 445 12.04 0.41 16.34
C CYS A 445 11.23 -0.30 17.44
N HIS A 446 11.81 -0.39 18.63
CA HIS A 446 11.19 -1.04 19.79
C HIS A 446 10.61 -0.06 20.82
N ALA A 447 11.02 1.22 20.75
CA ALA A 447 10.52 2.28 21.62
C ALA A 447 11.00 3.66 21.15
N ASN A 448 10.23 4.71 21.45
CA ASN A 448 10.59 6.10 21.17
C ASN A 448 10.98 6.33 19.69
N CYS A 449 10.14 5.86 18.77
CA CYS A 449 10.42 5.80 17.32
C CYS A 449 10.54 7.16 16.63
N THR A 450 10.14 8.23 17.32
CA THR A 450 10.39 9.62 16.87
C THR A 450 11.86 10.04 17.02
N ASN A 451 12.73 9.23 17.63
CA ASN A 451 14.17 9.45 17.63
C ASN A 451 14.82 8.59 16.53
N PRO A 452 15.44 9.18 15.50
CA PRO A 452 16.05 8.43 14.40
C PRO A 452 17.20 7.51 14.86
N LEU A 453 17.80 7.76 16.02
CA LEU A 453 18.87 6.91 16.59
C LEU A 453 18.36 5.59 17.20
N ASN A 454 17.04 5.42 17.32
CA ASN A 454 16.45 4.21 17.91
C ASN A 454 16.03 3.18 16.84
N TRP A 455 16.34 3.44 15.58
CA TRP A 455 16.07 2.53 14.48
C TRP A 455 17.30 1.65 14.23
N SER A 456 17.06 0.35 14.09
CA SER A 456 18.06 -0.64 13.66
C SER A 456 17.64 -1.24 12.33
N GLU A 457 18.58 -1.67 11.50
CA GLU A 457 18.32 -2.13 10.15
C GLU A 457 18.73 -3.59 9.95
N ASN A 458 17.98 -4.28 9.10
CA ASN A 458 18.29 -5.60 8.58
C ASN A 458 18.16 -5.59 7.05
N HIS A 459 19.09 -6.29 6.38
CA HIS A 459 19.02 -6.55 4.96
C HIS A 459 17.99 -7.66 4.71
N ALA A 460 16.90 -7.35 3.99
CA ALA A 460 15.85 -8.32 3.71
C ALA A 460 16.28 -9.24 2.56
N ASP A 461 16.65 -8.68 1.41
CA ASP A 461 17.27 -9.44 0.31
C ASP A 461 17.94 -8.51 -0.72
N GLY A 462 18.67 -9.11 -1.65
CA GLY A 462 19.37 -8.45 -2.75
C GLY A 462 20.89 -8.68 -2.75
N PRO A 463 21.63 -7.99 -3.64
CA PRO A 463 21.12 -7.05 -4.62
C PRO A 463 20.52 -7.73 -5.87
N PHE A 464 19.64 -7.02 -6.57
CA PHE A 464 19.12 -7.37 -7.89
C PHE A 464 19.17 -6.17 -8.86
N ASP A 465 19.11 -6.43 -10.17
CA ASP A 465 19.19 -5.37 -11.20
C ASP A 465 17.81 -4.81 -11.55
N SER A 466 17.42 -3.71 -10.92
CA SER A 466 16.09 -3.12 -11.15
C SER A 466 15.88 -2.54 -12.55
N ARG A 467 16.90 -2.44 -13.41
CA ARG A 467 16.73 -2.08 -14.84
C ARG A 467 15.98 -3.13 -15.65
N ARG A 468 15.89 -4.36 -15.14
CA ARG A 468 15.18 -5.46 -15.81
C ARG A 468 13.68 -5.40 -15.58
N ALA A 469 13.23 -4.56 -14.65
CA ALA A 469 11.81 -4.41 -14.33
C ALA A 469 11.00 -3.94 -15.54
N PRO A 470 9.69 -4.24 -15.58
CA PRO A 470 8.76 -3.60 -16.51
C PRO A 470 8.92 -2.08 -16.52
N VAL A 471 8.64 -1.45 -17.65
CA VAL A 471 8.71 0.02 -17.79
C VAL A 471 7.32 0.61 -17.94
N ALA A 472 6.87 1.36 -16.93
CA ALA A 472 5.54 1.97 -16.88
C ALA A 472 5.61 3.47 -16.50
N GLY A 473 6.33 4.25 -17.32
CA GLY A 473 6.73 5.63 -17.00
C GLY A 473 8.07 5.73 -16.26
N GLY A 474 8.68 4.58 -15.97
CA GLY A 474 9.98 4.36 -15.35
C GLY A 474 10.11 2.86 -15.04
N PHE A 475 11.29 2.39 -14.63
CA PHE A 475 11.44 1.02 -14.12
C PHE A 475 10.50 0.81 -12.94
N PHE A 476 9.75 -0.29 -12.96
CA PHE A 476 8.55 -0.45 -12.15
C PHE A 476 8.53 -1.76 -11.37
N LEU A 477 8.71 -1.65 -10.05
CA LEU A 477 8.50 -2.74 -9.09
C LEU A 477 7.14 -2.59 -8.41
N GLY A 478 6.69 -1.36 -8.22
CA GLY A 478 5.35 -1.03 -7.78
C GLY A 478 5.25 0.37 -7.17
N ASP A 479 4.03 0.94 -7.15
CA ASP A 479 3.77 2.17 -6.41
C ASP A 479 3.64 1.89 -4.88
N TYR A 480 3.51 0.63 -4.48
CA TYR A 480 3.51 0.12 -3.10
C TYR A 480 4.02 -1.33 -3.06
N VAL A 481 4.41 -1.80 -1.88
CA VAL A 481 4.72 -3.22 -1.58
C VAL A 481 4.16 -3.62 -0.21
N GLY A 482 3.97 -4.91 0.05
CA GLY A 482 3.32 -5.39 1.27
C GLY A 482 4.28 -5.57 2.47
N LEU A 483 3.78 -5.31 3.67
CA LEU A 483 4.44 -5.67 4.92
C LEU A 483 3.40 -6.06 5.98
N ASP A 484 3.61 -7.22 6.60
CA ASP A 484 2.79 -7.72 7.70
C ASP A 484 3.68 -8.38 8.78
N ASN A 485 3.08 -9.10 9.73
CA ASN A 485 3.78 -9.90 10.72
C ASN A 485 3.11 -11.25 11.04
N VAL A 486 3.92 -12.21 11.45
CA VAL A 486 3.49 -13.41 12.19
C VAL A 486 4.09 -13.34 13.58
N GLY A 487 3.25 -13.03 14.58
CA GLY A 487 3.75 -12.82 15.94
C GLY A 487 4.72 -11.63 15.99
N ASN A 488 5.97 -11.88 16.37
CA ASN A 488 7.01 -10.84 16.41
C ASN A 488 7.92 -10.85 15.16
N THR A 489 7.65 -11.71 14.18
CA THR A 489 8.39 -11.79 12.93
C THR A 489 7.73 -10.91 11.89
N PHE A 490 8.46 -9.96 11.32
CA PHE A 490 7.97 -9.21 10.17
C PHE A 490 8.06 -10.05 8.90
N THR A 491 7.09 -9.90 8.03
CA THR A 491 6.95 -10.64 6.78
C THR A 491 6.85 -9.71 5.57
N PRO A 492 7.96 -9.13 5.10
CA PRO A 492 7.98 -8.34 3.86
C PRO A 492 7.52 -9.17 2.65
N PHE A 493 6.72 -8.56 1.78
CA PHE A 493 6.30 -9.13 0.51
C PHE A 493 6.54 -8.14 -0.62
N PHE A 494 7.52 -8.45 -1.48
CA PHE A 494 8.19 -7.44 -2.31
C PHE A 494 8.67 -8.02 -3.64
N THR A 495 8.84 -7.14 -4.61
CA THR A 495 9.20 -7.48 -5.98
C THR A 495 10.70 -7.40 -6.20
N GLN A 496 11.27 -8.41 -6.87
CA GLN A 496 12.64 -8.35 -7.40
C GLN A 496 12.68 -8.80 -8.85
N THR A 497 13.65 -8.27 -9.59
CA THR A 497 13.92 -8.74 -10.96
C THR A 497 14.85 -9.93 -10.95
N THR A 498 14.80 -10.76 -12.00
CA THR A 498 15.74 -11.88 -12.13
C THR A 498 16.40 -11.90 -13.50
N ALA A 499 17.32 -12.84 -13.71
CA ALA A 499 17.96 -13.00 -15.01
C ALA A 499 16.97 -13.46 -16.09
N THR A 500 15.93 -14.20 -15.71
CA THR A 500 14.97 -14.85 -16.60
C THR A 500 13.66 -14.10 -16.73
N ASP A 501 13.23 -13.41 -15.68
CA ASP A 501 11.92 -12.77 -15.59
C ASP A 501 12.07 -11.28 -15.25
N PRO A 502 11.29 -10.40 -15.90
CA PRO A 502 11.31 -8.98 -15.59
C PRO A 502 11.07 -8.65 -14.11
N ALA A 503 10.20 -9.40 -13.42
CA ALA A 503 9.90 -9.20 -12.01
C ALA A 503 9.19 -10.43 -11.43
N ASN A 504 9.56 -10.86 -10.22
CA ASN A 504 8.90 -11.89 -9.42
C ASN A 504 8.64 -11.38 -7.99
N GLU A 505 7.65 -11.96 -7.30
CA GLU A 505 7.36 -11.66 -5.91
C GLU A 505 8.10 -12.57 -4.94
N TYR A 506 8.57 -11.98 -3.85
CA TYR A 506 9.35 -12.62 -2.80
C TYR A 506 8.72 -12.36 -1.44
N TYR A 507 8.70 -13.40 -0.62
CA TYR A 507 8.35 -13.36 0.79
C TYR A 507 9.61 -13.53 1.62
N ALA A 508 9.82 -12.69 2.62
CA ALA A 508 10.90 -12.83 3.58
C ALA A 508 10.39 -12.90 5.01
N GLU A 509 11.21 -13.45 5.90
CA GLU A 509 10.97 -13.42 7.35
C GLU A 509 12.12 -12.68 8.04
N VAL A 510 11.79 -11.67 8.84
CA VAL A 510 12.75 -10.91 9.65
C VAL A 510 12.34 -11.03 11.12
N SER A 511 13.11 -11.83 11.87
CA SER A 511 12.76 -12.25 13.24
C SER A 511 13.75 -11.73 14.30
N PRO A 512 13.32 -11.55 15.58
CA PRO A 512 14.19 -11.22 16.73
C PRO A 512 15.30 -12.21 17.10
#